data_AF-A0AAN7P1E1-F1
#
_entry.id   AF-A0AAN7P1E1-F1
#
_cell.length_a   1.000
_cell.length_b   1.000
_cell.length_c   1.000
_cell.angle_alpha   90.00
_cell.angle_beta   90.00
_cell.angle_gamma   90.00
#
_symmetry.space_group_name_H-M   'P 1'
#
loop_
_entity.id
_entity.type
_entity.pdbx_description
1 polymer ?
#
loop_
_entity_poly.entity_id
_entity_poly.type
_entity_poly.pdbx_seq_one_letter_code
_entity_poly.pdbx_strand_id
1 'polypeptide(L)'
;MKRYLTNPTTSKDSQKKIKPPANRKYDAAYLQLGFIVKPGTENIDNPIPQCVVCSETLSNQSMKPSLLKQHQTTKHPDLVDKPIKFFERKSELYKKLVKASYLANYRIAKEGKPHTISETLLLPVAKDMVEAVLGEKAVKEIEKIPLANDTVKRRIVEMSSSIEEQLLLQLRECNYFALQVDESTDKKYGAASCIHTLNILNMGLQGPSTTVFTTNDKISSFKKKLVLFCSQAQDKDFSAFPTLASFLKENDISLKPEVTDDITSHMEALQTSFDNYFHQDFSKYEWIRNPFSGKFPSH
;
A
#
# COMPACT_ATOMS: atom_id res chain seq x y z
N MET A 1 9.41 -64.06 -33.51
CA MET A 1 9.41 -63.09 -32.40
C MET A 1 8.02 -62.96 -31.77
N LYS A 2 7.43 -64.08 -31.33
CA LYS A 2 6.18 -64.15 -30.55
C LYS A 2 6.54 -64.51 -29.11
N ARG A 3 7.03 -63.56 -28.31
CA ARG A 3 7.36 -63.83 -26.89
C ARG A 3 6.95 -62.77 -25.87
N TYR A 4 6.27 -61.67 -26.24
CA TYR A 4 5.99 -60.62 -25.25
C TYR A 4 4.62 -59.93 -25.37
N LEU A 5 3.54 -60.68 -25.62
CA LEU A 5 2.16 -60.18 -25.41
C LEU A 5 1.29 -61.27 -24.77
N THR A 6 1.00 -61.11 -23.47
CA THR A 6 -0.25 -61.33 -22.68
C THR A 6 0.12 -61.47 -21.19
N ASN A 7 -0.08 -60.42 -20.38
CA ASN A 7 -1.21 -60.16 -19.44
C ASN A 7 -1.04 -60.87 -18.07
N PRO A 8 -1.80 -60.50 -17.02
CA PRO A 8 -1.93 -59.23 -16.31
C PRO A 8 -1.61 -59.42 -14.81
N THR A 9 -1.14 -58.40 -14.08
CA THR A 9 -1.18 -58.49 -12.61
C THR A 9 -1.42 -57.13 -11.98
N THR A 10 -2.56 -57.06 -11.31
CA THR A 10 -3.01 -56.06 -10.35
C THR A 10 -1.87 -55.35 -9.62
N SER A 11 -1.71 -54.05 -9.86
CA SER A 11 -1.08 -53.16 -8.90
C SER A 11 -2.14 -52.15 -8.45
N LYS A 12 -2.51 -52.25 -7.18
CA LYS A 12 -3.34 -51.26 -6.49
C LYS A 12 -2.56 -49.95 -6.52
N ASP A 13 -3.00 -49.06 -7.39
CA ASP A 13 -2.49 -47.70 -7.45
C ASP A 13 -2.93 -46.99 -6.15
N SER A 14 -2.07 -47.08 -5.13
CA SER A 14 -2.23 -46.34 -3.90
C SER A 14 -1.81 -44.92 -4.21
N GLN A 15 -2.75 -44.13 -4.72
CA GLN A 15 -2.64 -42.68 -4.76
C GLN A 15 -2.38 -42.18 -3.33
N LYS A 16 -1.10 -42.03 -2.96
CA LYS A 16 -0.71 -41.31 -1.76
C LYS A 16 -1.13 -39.87 -1.97
N LYS A 17 -2.29 -39.50 -1.41
CA LYS A 17 -2.67 -38.11 -1.19
C LYS A 17 -1.50 -37.42 -0.50
N ILE A 18 -0.78 -36.56 -1.22
CA ILE A 18 0.22 -35.67 -0.64
C ILE A 18 -0.57 -34.75 0.29
N LYS A 19 -0.48 -34.98 1.60
CA LYS A 19 -1.09 -34.11 2.60
C LYS A 19 -0.51 -32.70 2.42
N PRO A 20 -1.34 -31.65 2.45
CA PRO A 20 -0.81 -30.29 2.45
C PRO A 20 0.20 -30.14 3.60
N PRO A 21 1.33 -29.44 3.38
CA PRO A 21 2.39 -29.35 4.37
C PRO A 21 1.83 -28.79 5.68
N ALA A 22 2.08 -29.49 6.78
CA ALA A 22 1.60 -29.09 8.10
C ALA A 22 2.16 -27.71 8.45
N ASN A 23 1.27 -26.74 8.57
CA ASN A 23 1.59 -25.40 9.02
C ASN A 23 1.89 -25.45 10.54
N ARG A 24 3.13 -25.11 10.91
CA ARG A 24 3.62 -25.24 12.29
C ARG A 24 3.50 -23.90 13.01
N LYS A 25 2.93 -23.94 14.21
CA LYS A 25 2.94 -22.81 15.14
C LYS A 25 4.32 -22.68 15.78
N TYR A 26 4.69 -21.45 16.13
CA TYR A 26 5.91 -21.18 16.88
C TYR A 26 5.74 -21.55 18.36
N ASP A 27 6.83 -22.03 18.96
CA ASP A 27 6.96 -22.30 20.40
C ASP A 27 8.08 -21.42 20.96
N ALA A 28 7.79 -20.70 22.06
CA ALA A 28 8.77 -19.86 22.75
C ALA A 28 10.01 -20.64 23.23
N ALA A 29 9.87 -21.95 23.47
CA ALA A 29 10.99 -22.82 23.81
C ALA A 29 12.05 -22.88 22.68
N TYR A 30 11.72 -22.56 21.43
CA TYR A 30 12.70 -22.53 20.33
C TYR A 30 13.78 -21.47 20.48
N LEU A 31 13.61 -20.51 21.39
CA LEU A 31 14.68 -19.60 21.78
C LEU A 31 15.91 -20.34 22.34
N GLN A 32 15.72 -21.51 22.98
CA GLN A 32 16.83 -22.34 23.47
C GLN A 32 17.70 -22.88 22.32
N LEU A 33 17.14 -22.97 21.11
CA LEU A 33 17.83 -23.33 19.88
C LEU A 33 18.29 -22.10 19.09
N GLY A 34 18.07 -20.89 19.64
CA GLY A 34 18.45 -19.62 19.02
C GLY A 34 17.46 -19.06 18.00
N PHE A 35 16.18 -19.45 18.05
CA PHE A 35 15.18 -19.00 17.07
C PHE A 35 14.08 -18.14 17.66
N ILE A 36 13.74 -17.06 16.96
CA ILE A 36 12.58 -16.20 17.20
C ILE A 36 11.62 -16.26 16.01
N VAL A 37 10.38 -15.80 16.19
CA VAL A 37 9.51 -15.50 15.05
C VAL A 37 10.05 -14.27 14.34
N LYS A 38 10.11 -14.32 13.01
CA LYS A 38 10.44 -13.15 12.20
C LYS A 38 9.41 -12.04 12.49
N PRO A 39 9.84 -10.84 12.91
CA PRO A 39 8.93 -9.72 13.15
C PRO A 39 8.04 -9.46 11.93
N GLY A 40 6.74 -9.26 12.17
CA GLY A 40 5.73 -9.09 11.12
C GLY A 40 5.12 -10.40 10.58
N THR A 41 5.55 -11.57 11.06
CA THR A 41 4.92 -12.87 10.74
C THR A 41 4.22 -13.52 11.92
N GLU A 42 4.03 -12.75 13.00
CA GLU A 42 3.53 -13.23 14.30
C GLU A 42 2.07 -13.72 14.23
N ASN A 43 1.25 -13.10 13.38
CA ASN A 43 -0.18 -13.39 13.22
C ASN A 43 -0.54 -13.95 11.83
N ILE A 44 0.44 -14.18 10.96
CA ILE A 44 0.20 -14.84 9.67
C ILE A 44 0.02 -16.32 9.97
N ASP A 45 -0.96 -16.96 9.32
CA ASP A 45 -1.24 -18.39 9.48
C ASP A 45 0.03 -19.25 9.49
N ASN A 46 1.08 -18.82 8.78
CA ASN A 46 2.35 -19.50 8.56
C ASN A 46 3.55 -18.71 9.14
N PRO A 47 3.82 -18.76 10.46
CA PRO A 47 4.94 -18.03 11.06
C PRO A 47 6.29 -18.52 10.53
N ILE A 48 7.27 -17.60 10.46
CA ILE A 48 8.60 -17.86 9.88
C ILE A 48 9.66 -17.79 10.99
N PRO A 49 10.43 -18.86 11.24
CA PRO A 49 11.52 -18.83 12.21
C PRO A 49 12.72 -18.06 11.66
N GLN A 50 13.36 -17.27 12.53
CA GLN A 50 14.59 -16.54 12.23
C GLN A 50 15.65 -16.82 13.31
N CYS A 51 16.87 -17.11 12.89
CA CYS A 51 17.99 -17.33 13.80
C CYS A 51 18.49 -15.99 14.37
N VAL A 52 18.62 -15.88 15.70
CA VAL A 52 19.07 -14.66 16.39
C VAL A 52 20.58 -14.41 16.28
N VAL A 53 21.33 -15.39 15.77
CA VAL A 53 22.80 -15.32 15.65
C VAL A 53 23.21 -14.87 14.25
N CYS A 54 22.71 -15.53 13.21
CA CYS A 54 23.05 -15.24 11.81
C CYS A 54 21.96 -14.47 11.05
N SER A 55 20.81 -14.20 11.67
CA SER A 55 19.65 -13.54 11.04
C SER A 55 19.01 -14.31 9.87
N GLU A 56 19.42 -15.55 9.61
CA GLU A 56 18.87 -16.40 8.55
C GLU A 56 17.41 -16.78 8.86
N THR A 57 16.52 -16.59 7.89
CA THR A 57 15.11 -16.98 7.97
C THR A 57 14.91 -18.35 7.35
N LEU A 58 14.30 -19.29 8.08
CA LEU A 58 14.00 -20.62 7.57
C LEU A 58 12.52 -20.73 7.18
N SER A 59 12.19 -21.71 6.34
CA SER A 59 10.78 -21.98 6.02
C SER A 59 10.00 -22.44 7.26
N ASN A 60 8.68 -22.27 7.27
CA ASN A 60 7.83 -22.80 8.34
C ASN A 60 8.02 -24.30 8.57
N GLN A 61 8.23 -25.07 7.48
CA GLN A 61 8.47 -26.52 7.55
C GLN A 61 9.73 -26.86 8.34
N SER A 62 10.71 -25.94 8.37
CA SER A 62 11.96 -26.06 9.09
C SER A 62 11.83 -25.81 10.60
N MET A 63 10.65 -25.41 11.13
CA MET A 63 10.41 -25.28 12.58
C MET A 63 10.37 -26.60 13.34
N LYS A 64 10.62 -27.75 12.69
CA LYS A 64 10.85 -28.99 13.41
C LYS A 64 12.08 -28.83 14.32
N PRO A 65 11.99 -29.18 15.62
CA PRO A 65 13.12 -29.04 16.54
C PRO A 65 14.42 -29.70 16.05
N SER A 66 14.32 -30.83 15.35
CA SER A 66 15.48 -31.52 14.76
C SER A 66 16.19 -30.67 13.68
N LEU A 67 15.44 -29.92 12.86
CA LEU A 67 15.99 -29.07 11.81
C LEU A 67 16.55 -27.76 12.37
N LEU A 68 15.90 -27.17 13.39
CA LEU A 68 16.43 -26.01 14.11
C LEU A 68 17.73 -26.38 14.84
N LYS A 69 17.76 -27.53 15.51
CA LYS A 69 18.98 -28.06 16.14
C LYS A 69 20.06 -28.35 15.11
N GLN A 70 19.70 -28.90 13.94
CA GLN A 70 20.65 -29.10 12.85
C GLN A 70 21.25 -27.79 12.33
N HIS A 71 20.44 -26.72 12.17
CA HIS A 71 20.96 -25.40 11.83
C HIS A 71 21.97 -24.92 12.89
N GLN A 72 21.62 -25.05 14.17
CA GLN A 72 22.52 -24.68 15.28
C GLN A 72 23.83 -25.49 15.21
N THR A 73 23.78 -26.82 15.06
CA THR A 73 25.01 -27.63 15.05
C THR A 73 25.87 -27.42 13.81
N THR A 74 25.26 -27.14 12.65
CA THR A 74 25.99 -26.99 11.38
C THR A 74 26.52 -25.58 11.16
N LYS A 75 25.75 -24.54 11.50
CA LYS A 75 26.14 -23.13 11.31
C LYS A 75 26.80 -22.54 12.54
N HIS A 76 26.50 -23.06 13.72
CA HIS A 76 26.91 -22.50 15.01
C HIS A 76 27.37 -23.59 16.01
N PRO A 77 28.35 -24.44 15.64
CA PRO A 77 28.79 -25.56 16.48
C PRO A 77 29.21 -25.11 17.90
N ASP A 78 29.83 -23.94 18.01
CA ASP A 78 30.30 -23.37 19.29
C ASP A 78 29.17 -22.89 20.23
N LEU A 79 27.93 -22.87 19.73
CA LEU A 79 26.75 -22.37 20.45
C LEU A 79 25.76 -23.48 20.84
N VAL A 80 26.04 -24.73 20.43
CA VAL A 80 25.36 -25.92 20.94
C VAL A 80 25.68 -26.00 22.43
N ASP A 81 24.67 -26.04 23.30
CA ASP A 81 24.78 -26.05 24.78
C ASP A 81 24.98 -24.69 25.49
N LYS A 82 24.90 -23.55 24.78
CA LYS A 82 24.83 -22.26 25.47
C LYS A 82 23.50 -22.12 26.26
N PRO A 83 23.52 -21.48 27.44
CA PRO A 83 22.31 -21.30 28.24
C PRO A 83 21.31 -20.37 27.56
N ILE A 84 20.01 -20.54 27.83
CA ILE A 84 18.95 -19.70 27.26
C ILE A 84 19.18 -18.20 27.44
N LYS A 85 19.76 -17.78 28.58
CA LYS A 85 20.14 -16.38 28.87
C LYS A 85 21.08 -15.78 27.82
N PHE A 86 21.91 -16.58 27.18
CA PHE A 86 22.76 -16.12 26.08
C PHE A 86 21.91 -15.72 24.86
N PHE A 87 20.94 -16.55 24.48
CA PHE A 87 20.04 -16.31 23.36
C PHE A 87 19.06 -15.17 23.64
N GLU A 88 18.59 -15.00 24.88
CA GLU A 88 17.80 -13.83 25.30
C GLU A 88 18.54 -12.52 25.06
N ARG A 89 19.81 -12.44 25.51
CA ARG A 89 20.65 -11.24 25.29
C ARG A 89 20.86 -10.95 23.81
N LYS A 90 21.04 -11.99 22.99
CA LYS A 90 21.16 -11.86 21.52
C LYS A 90 19.86 -11.41 20.87
N SER A 91 18.72 -11.93 21.31
CA SER A 91 17.39 -11.51 20.86
C SER A 91 17.15 -10.03 21.16
N GLU A 92 17.47 -9.56 22.37
CA GLU A 92 17.33 -8.15 22.73
C GLU A 92 18.26 -7.23 21.93
N LEU A 93 19.50 -7.68 21.68
CA LEU A 93 20.42 -6.94 20.80
C LEU A 93 19.85 -6.85 19.37
N TYR A 94 19.31 -7.95 18.83
CA TYR A 94 18.70 -7.97 17.50
C TYR A 94 17.54 -6.98 17.40
N LYS A 95 16.64 -6.93 18.40
CA LYS A 95 15.56 -5.93 18.45
C LYS A 95 16.08 -4.49 18.36
N LYS A 96 17.19 -4.19 19.06
CA LYS A 96 17.84 -2.87 19.00
C LYS A 96 18.41 -2.57 17.61
N LEU A 97 19.08 -3.54 16.97
CA LEU A 97 19.60 -3.40 15.59
C LEU A 97 18.47 -3.18 14.58
N VAL A 98 17.39 -3.94 14.69
CA VAL A 98 16.21 -3.80 13.84
C VAL A 98 15.58 -2.42 14.02
N LYS A 99 15.42 -1.95 15.27
CA LYS A 99 14.93 -0.61 15.58
C LYS A 99 15.81 0.48 14.98
N ALA A 100 17.13 0.37 15.11
CA ALA A 100 18.07 1.32 14.51
C ALA A 100 17.92 1.40 12.99
N SER A 101 17.76 0.25 12.31
CA SER A 101 17.53 0.22 10.86
C SER A 101 16.18 0.84 10.47
N TYR A 102 15.09 0.62 11.21
CA TYR A 102 13.81 1.30 10.94
C TYR A 102 13.91 2.83 11.12
N LEU A 103 14.66 3.30 12.14
CA LEU A 103 14.87 4.73 12.35
C LEU A 103 15.65 5.37 11.19
N ALA A 104 16.70 4.72 10.70
CA ALA A 104 17.44 5.19 9.53
C ALA A 104 16.53 5.24 8.29
N ASN A 105 15.76 4.19 8.04
CA ASN A 105 14.89 4.11 6.86
C ASN A 105 13.74 5.11 6.91
N TYR A 106 13.17 5.36 8.09
CA TYR A 106 12.18 6.40 8.28
C TYR A 106 12.75 7.78 7.91
N ARG A 107 13.99 8.09 8.28
CA ARG A 107 14.65 9.35 7.90
C ARG A 107 14.85 9.44 6.38
N ILE A 108 15.31 8.36 5.74
CA ILE A 108 15.48 8.31 4.28
C ILE A 108 14.15 8.58 3.57
N ALA A 109 13.08 7.89 3.99
CA ALA A 109 11.75 8.03 3.40
C ALA A 109 11.17 9.42 3.63
N LYS A 110 11.31 9.96 4.85
CA LYS A 110 10.82 11.30 5.21
C LYS A 110 11.45 12.40 4.36
N GLU A 111 12.73 12.28 4.04
CA GLU A 111 13.47 13.24 3.22
C GLU A 111 13.36 12.96 1.70
N GLY A 112 12.56 11.98 1.30
CA GLY A 112 12.36 11.61 -0.11
C GLY A 112 13.62 11.12 -0.82
N LYS A 113 14.60 10.58 -0.08
CA LYS A 113 15.89 10.16 -0.65
C LYS A 113 15.81 8.76 -1.27
N PRO A 114 16.63 8.46 -2.30
CA PRO A 114 16.74 7.11 -2.85
C PRO A 114 17.15 6.09 -1.79
N HIS A 115 16.61 4.87 -1.85
CA HIS A 115 16.94 3.79 -0.92
C HIS A 115 18.43 3.38 -0.96
N THR A 116 19.13 3.67 -2.05
CA THR A 116 20.57 3.44 -2.24
C THR A 116 21.46 4.30 -1.34
N ILE A 117 20.93 5.38 -0.76
CA ILE A 117 21.70 6.30 0.10
C ILE A 117 22.21 5.62 1.38
N SER A 118 21.55 4.53 1.78
CA SER A 118 21.88 3.77 2.97
C SER A 118 23.26 3.12 2.88
N GLU A 119 23.52 2.37 1.81
CA GLU A 119 24.83 1.73 1.60
C GLU A 119 25.90 2.70 1.10
N THR A 120 25.51 3.65 0.25
CA THR A 120 26.48 4.55 -0.43
C THR A 120 27.01 5.65 0.46
N LEU A 121 26.25 6.10 1.46
CA LEU A 121 26.62 7.24 2.30
C LEU A 121 26.39 7.00 3.79
N LEU A 122 25.19 6.54 4.17
CA LEU A 122 24.79 6.51 5.57
C LEU A 122 25.60 5.49 6.39
N LEU A 123 25.85 4.31 5.82
CA LEU A 123 26.66 3.27 6.46
C LEU A 123 28.16 3.66 6.55
N PRO A 124 28.84 4.11 5.48
CA PRO A 124 30.20 4.61 5.56
C PRO A 124 30.37 5.73 6.61
N VAL A 125 29.50 6.75 6.59
CA VAL A 125 29.56 7.85 7.55
C VAL A 125 29.41 7.35 8.99
N ALA A 126 28.47 6.42 9.23
CA ALA A 126 28.30 5.84 10.56
C ALA A 126 29.53 5.05 11.01
N LYS A 127 30.22 4.35 10.10
CA LYS A 127 31.46 3.62 10.41
C LYS A 127 32.58 4.59 10.76
N ASP A 128 32.83 5.60 9.94
CA ASP A 128 33.92 6.57 10.15
C ASP A 128 33.78 7.29 11.50
N MET A 129 32.54 7.71 11.83
CA MET A 129 32.24 8.36 13.11
C MET A 129 32.46 7.42 14.30
N VAL A 130 32.00 6.17 14.20
CA VAL A 130 32.12 5.20 15.30
C VAL A 130 33.55 4.71 15.46
N GLU A 131 34.29 4.56 14.36
CA GLU A 131 35.71 4.21 14.39
C GLU A 131 36.53 5.29 15.09
N ALA A 132 36.32 6.56 14.72
CA ALA A 132 37.04 7.68 15.31
C ALA A 132 36.77 7.88 16.80
N VAL A 133 35.53 7.62 17.27
CA VAL A 133 35.11 7.89 18.65
C VAL A 133 35.22 6.68 19.57
N LEU A 134 34.88 5.48 19.07
CA LEU A 134 34.70 4.26 19.88
C LEU A 134 35.62 3.11 19.45
N GLY A 135 36.34 3.25 18.34
CA GLY A 135 37.28 2.28 17.81
C GLY A 135 36.66 1.13 17.01
N GLU A 136 37.53 0.34 16.38
CA GLU A 136 37.17 -0.71 15.41
C GLU A 136 36.21 -1.77 15.96
N LYS A 137 36.26 -2.07 17.26
CA LYS A 137 35.36 -3.05 17.89
C LYS A 137 33.89 -2.62 17.81
N ALA A 138 33.61 -1.32 17.91
CA ALA A 138 32.26 -0.78 17.83
C ALA A 138 31.73 -0.76 16.39
N VAL A 139 32.61 -0.56 15.40
CA VAL A 139 32.27 -0.60 13.97
C VAL A 139 31.64 -1.94 13.59
N LYS A 140 32.18 -3.05 14.11
CA LYS A 140 31.66 -4.41 13.88
C LYS A 140 30.24 -4.61 14.40
N GLU A 141 29.79 -3.82 15.37
CA GLU A 141 28.39 -3.86 15.83
C GLU A 141 27.47 -3.04 14.92
N ILE A 142 27.96 -1.93 14.34
CA ILE A 142 27.22 -1.12 13.35
C ILE A 142 27.02 -1.89 12.05
N GLU A 143 28.01 -2.68 11.61
CA GLU A 143 27.91 -3.54 10.43
C GLU A 143 26.78 -4.58 10.50
N LYS A 144 26.35 -4.94 11.71
CA LYS A 144 25.24 -5.87 11.92
C LYS A 144 23.89 -5.22 11.73
N ILE A 145 23.81 -3.89 11.64
CA ILE A 145 22.56 -3.18 11.39
C ILE A 145 22.15 -3.48 9.93
N PRO A 146 20.97 -4.08 9.70
CA PRO A 146 20.55 -4.49 8.36
C PRO A 146 20.10 -3.26 7.55
N LEU A 147 21.06 -2.63 6.87
CA LEU A 147 20.90 -1.41 6.08
C LEU A 147 21.08 -1.64 4.57
N ALA A 148 21.10 -2.90 4.13
CA ALA A 148 21.23 -3.24 2.72
C ALA A 148 20.08 -2.66 1.88
N ASN A 149 20.33 -2.28 0.64
CA ASN A 149 19.37 -1.57 -0.22
C ASN A 149 18.03 -2.31 -0.35
N ASP A 150 18.07 -3.64 -0.54
CA ASP A 150 16.87 -4.48 -0.59
C ASP A 150 16.11 -4.50 0.73
N THR A 151 16.84 -4.45 1.85
CA THR A 151 16.23 -4.35 3.19
C THR A 151 15.58 -2.99 3.41
N VAL A 152 16.21 -1.91 2.95
CA VAL A 152 15.66 -0.54 3.03
C VAL A 152 14.35 -0.48 2.24
N LYS A 153 14.37 -0.93 0.97
CA LYS A 153 13.18 -0.98 0.12
C LYS A 153 12.05 -1.76 0.78
N ARG A 154 12.32 -2.99 1.24
CA ARG A 154 11.31 -3.83 1.91
C ARG A 154 10.72 -3.14 3.14
N ARG A 155 11.55 -2.53 3.99
CA ARG A 155 11.09 -1.87 5.21
C ARG A 155 10.27 -0.61 4.93
N ILE A 156 10.58 0.14 3.86
CA ILE A 156 9.77 1.28 3.43
C ILE A 156 8.38 0.80 3.00
N VAL A 157 8.30 -0.28 2.22
CA VAL A 157 7.02 -0.91 1.85
C VAL A 157 6.25 -1.36 3.09
N GLU A 158 6.90 -2.04 4.04
CA GLU A 158 6.26 -2.46 5.30
C GLU A 158 5.71 -1.28 6.11
N MET A 159 6.48 -0.18 6.23
CA MET A 159 6.00 1.03 6.89
C MET A 159 4.80 1.65 6.16
N SER A 160 4.84 1.67 4.82
CA SER A 160 3.72 2.16 4.00
C SER A 160 2.47 1.33 4.22
N SER A 161 2.56 0.00 4.15
CA SER A 161 1.42 -0.90 4.36
C SER A 161 0.84 -0.76 5.77
N SER A 162 1.69 -0.60 6.79
CA SER A 162 1.21 -0.38 8.16
C SER A 162 0.44 0.94 8.31
N ILE A 163 0.89 2.01 7.66
CA ILE A 163 0.18 3.30 7.65
C ILE A 163 -1.15 3.16 6.90
N GLU A 164 -1.16 2.47 5.76
CA GLU A 164 -2.36 2.20 4.98
C GLU A 164 -3.41 1.44 5.80
N GLU A 165 -3.02 0.36 6.49
CA GLU A 165 -3.91 -0.40 7.37
C GLU A 165 -4.50 0.46 8.49
N GLN A 166 -3.67 1.27 9.16
CA GLN A 166 -4.12 2.19 10.21
C GLN A 166 -5.10 3.23 9.67
N LEU A 167 -4.81 3.80 8.50
CA LEU A 167 -5.68 4.77 7.84
C LEU A 167 -7.03 4.14 7.46
N LEU A 168 -7.03 2.91 6.92
CA LEU A 168 -8.25 2.19 6.58
C LEU A 168 -9.12 1.90 7.79
N LEU A 169 -8.52 1.55 8.93
CA LEU A 169 -9.24 1.37 10.18
C LEU A 169 -9.92 2.68 10.61
N GLN A 170 -9.19 3.80 10.57
CA GLN A 170 -9.76 5.11 10.90
C GLN A 170 -10.87 5.54 9.94
N LEU A 171 -10.68 5.35 8.62
CA LEU A 171 -11.68 5.70 7.61
C LEU A 171 -12.98 4.91 7.76
N ARG A 172 -12.91 3.64 8.20
CA ARG A 172 -14.11 2.83 8.47
C ARG A 172 -14.92 3.32 9.66
N GLU A 173 -14.30 4.04 10.60
CA GLU A 173 -14.98 4.64 11.75
C GLU A 173 -15.54 6.04 11.44
N CYS A 174 -15.11 6.66 10.34
CA CYS A 174 -15.57 7.98 9.94
C CYS A 174 -16.95 7.93 9.25
N ASN A 175 -17.93 8.67 9.79
CA ASN A 175 -19.23 8.84 9.15
C ASN A 175 -19.16 9.70 7.86
N TYR A 176 -18.19 10.60 7.80
CA TYR A 176 -17.96 11.51 6.67
C TYR A 176 -16.47 11.77 6.51
N PHE A 177 -15.97 11.71 5.28
CA PHE A 177 -14.61 12.12 4.92
C PHE A 177 -14.63 12.79 3.55
N ALA A 178 -13.66 13.67 3.31
CA ALA A 178 -13.47 14.33 2.02
C ALA A 178 -12.13 13.92 1.44
N LEU A 179 -12.12 13.56 0.16
CA LEU A 179 -10.91 13.30 -0.61
C LEU A 179 -10.65 14.51 -1.50
N GLN A 180 -9.45 15.06 -1.41
CA GLN A 180 -8.97 16.06 -2.35
C GLN A 180 -8.05 15.35 -3.34
N VAL A 181 -8.36 15.48 -4.63
CA VAL A 181 -7.52 14.88 -5.68
C VAL A 181 -6.58 15.97 -6.16
N ASP A 182 -5.28 15.78 -5.93
CA ASP A 182 -4.29 16.72 -6.44
C ASP A 182 -4.17 16.58 -7.97
N GLU A 183 -4.03 17.71 -8.66
CA GLU A 183 -3.91 17.74 -10.12
C GLU A 183 -2.49 17.30 -10.49
N SER A 184 -2.33 16.05 -10.93
CA SER A 184 -1.01 15.57 -11.34
C SER A 184 -0.48 16.44 -12.48
N THR A 185 0.76 16.91 -12.36
CA THR A 185 1.44 17.71 -13.39
C THR A 185 1.78 16.92 -14.67
N ASP A 186 1.28 15.68 -14.79
CA ASP A 186 1.47 14.86 -15.97
C ASP A 186 0.55 15.38 -17.09
N LYS A 187 1.16 15.79 -18.21
CA LYS A 187 0.57 16.62 -19.27
C LYS A 187 -0.45 15.87 -20.14
N LYS A 188 -1.46 15.26 -19.53
CA LYS A 188 -2.68 14.79 -20.21
C LYS A 188 -3.75 15.88 -20.06
N TYR A 189 -3.73 16.79 -21.03
CA TYR A 189 -4.41 18.09 -21.05
C TYR A 189 -5.93 18.07 -20.77
N GLY A 190 -6.61 16.91 -20.91
CA GLY A 190 -8.04 16.77 -20.62
C GLY A 190 -8.38 16.35 -19.17
N ALA A 191 -7.56 15.48 -18.55
CA ALA A 191 -7.85 14.94 -17.21
C ALA A 191 -7.63 15.98 -16.10
N ALA A 192 -6.64 16.84 -16.30
CA ALA A 192 -6.24 17.94 -15.42
C ALA A 192 -7.43 18.90 -15.12
N SER A 193 -8.19 19.27 -16.15
CA SER A 193 -9.30 20.22 -16.01
C SER A 193 -10.58 19.62 -15.39
N CYS A 194 -10.83 18.31 -15.57
CA CYS A 194 -11.92 17.62 -14.88
C CYS A 194 -11.66 17.54 -13.37
N ILE A 195 -10.41 17.26 -12.99
CA ILE A 195 -9.97 17.23 -11.58
C ILE A 195 -10.09 18.62 -10.94
N HIS A 196 -9.68 19.68 -11.64
CA HIS A 196 -9.87 21.06 -11.18
C HIS A 196 -11.34 21.38 -10.90
N THR A 197 -12.24 21.03 -11.81
CA THR A 197 -13.67 21.31 -11.65
C THR A 197 -14.30 20.48 -10.51
N LEU A 198 -13.84 19.24 -10.32
CA LEU A 198 -14.21 18.40 -9.17
C LEU A 198 -13.74 18.99 -7.85
N ASN A 199 -12.54 19.56 -7.80
CA ASN A 199 -12.01 20.22 -6.61
C ASN A 199 -12.82 21.48 -6.25
N ILE A 200 -13.22 22.28 -7.25
CA ILE A 200 -14.13 23.42 -7.03
C ILE A 200 -15.45 22.94 -6.41
N LEU A 201 -16.03 21.87 -6.97
CA LEU A 201 -17.26 21.30 -6.41
C LEU A 201 -17.02 20.86 -4.96
N ASN A 202 -15.99 20.06 -4.71
CA ASN A 202 -15.68 19.51 -3.39
C ASN A 202 -15.52 20.61 -2.33
N MET A 203 -14.76 21.67 -2.63
CA MET A 203 -14.64 22.84 -1.76
C MET A 203 -15.99 23.54 -1.54
N GLY A 204 -16.81 23.63 -2.59
CA GLY A 204 -18.16 24.17 -2.52
C GLY A 204 -19.14 23.31 -1.70
N LEU A 205 -18.90 22.00 -1.57
CA LEU A 205 -19.73 21.11 -0.73
C LEU A 205 -19.34 21.16 0.75
N GLN A 206 -18.25 21.86 1.10
CA GLN A 206 -17.72 21.96 2.45
C GLN A 206 -17.99 23.35 3.04
N GLY A 207 -17.94 23.46 4.38
CA GLY A 207 -18.03 24.73 5.12
C GLY A 207 -19.25 24.85 6.06
N PRO A 208 -19.17 25.76 7.05
CA PRO A 208 -20.13 25.84 8.16
C PRO A 208 -21.54 26.32 7.77
N SER A 209 -21.74 26.81 6.55
CA SER A 209 -23.03 27.31 6.05
C SER A 209 -23.64 26.44 4.94
N THR A 210 -23.07 25.27 4.68
CA THR A 210 -23.55 24.35 3.64
C THR A 210 -24.66 23.45 4.20
N THR A 211 -25.87 23.65 3.70
CA THR A 211 -27.04 22.80 4.01
C THR A 211 -27.19 21.70 2.96
N VAL A 212 -27.89 20.61 3.31
CA VAL A 212 -28.20 19.51 2.38
C VAL A 212 -28.82 20.00 1.06
N PHE A 213 -29.64 21.05 1.14
CA PHE A 213 -30.25 21.71 -0.01
C PHE A 213 -29.21 22.39 -0.90
N THR A 214 -28.33 23.20 -0.31
CA THR A 214 -27.26 23.87 -1.07
C THR A 214 -26.26 22.88 -1.65
N THR A 215 -25.98 21.77 -0.96
CA THR A 215 -25.17 20.66 -1.46
C THR A 215 -25.84 20.03 -2.68
N ASN A 216 -27.14 19.75 -2.60
CA ASN A 216 -27.90 19.17 -3.70
C ASN A 216 -27.94 20.09 -4.93
N ASP A 217 -28.09 21.41 -4.75
CA ASP A 217 -28.08 22.37 -5.85
C ASP A 217 -26.72 22.44 -6.54
N LYS A 218 -25.63 22.43 -5.76
CA LYS A 218 -24.27 22.45 -6.27
C LYS A 218 -23.96 21.17 -7.06
N ILE A 219 -24.34 20.01 -6.54
CA ILE A 219 -24.21 18.72 -7.23
C ILE A 219 -25.05 18.72 -8.52
N SER A 220 -26.32 19.13 -8.45
CA SER A 220 -27.21 19.17 -9.62
C SER A 220 -26.71 20.15 -10.69
N SER A 221 -26.18 21.29 -10.28
CA SER A 221 -25.56 22.26 -11.19
C SER A 221 -24.29 21.70 -11.83
N PHE A 222 -23.49 20.95 -11.07
CA PHE A 222 -22.30 20.30 -11.60
C PHE A 222 -22.64 19.20 -12.60
N LYS A 223 -23.65 18.36 -12.32
CA LYS A 223 -24.17 17.37 -13.28
C LYS A 223 -24.60 18.03 -14.60
N LYS A 224 -25.32 19.16 -14.53
CA LYS A 224 -25.68 19.94 -15.72
C LYS A 224 -24.46 20.50 -16.46
N LYS A 225 -23.42 20.93 -15.74
CA LYS A 225 -22.16 21.36 -16.36
C LYS A 225 -21.43 20.22 -17.06
N LEU A 226 -21.41 19.00 -16.51
CA LEU A 226 -20.82 17.84 -17.19
C LEU A 226 -21.52 17.57 -18.53
N VAL A 227 -22.85 17.62 -18.57
CA VAL A 227 -23.62 17.49 -19.82
C VAL A 227 -23.25 18.59 -20.82
N LEU A 228 -23.17 19.84 -20.35
CA LEU A 228 -22.75 20.97 -21.18
C LEU A 228 -21.34 20.75 -21.75
N PHE A 229 -20.41 20.26 -20.94
CA PHE A 229 -19.03 20.00 -21.33
C PHE A 229 -18.92 18.90 -22.40
N CYS A 230 -19.72 17.83 -22.29
CA CYS A 230 -19.81 16.81 -23.35
C CYS A 230 -20.27 17.43 -24.68
N SER A 231 -21.33 18.26 -24.65
CA SER A 231 -21.84 18.94 -25.85
C SER A 231 -20.78 19.87 -26.46
N GLN A 232 -20.11 20.68 -25.63
CA GLN A 232 -19.07 21.59 -26.08
C GLN A 232 -17.88 20.85 -26.71
N ALA A 233 -17.44 19.73 -26.12
CA ALA A 233 -16.36 18.92 -26.67
C ALA A 233 -16.70 18.37 -28.07
N GLN A 234 -17.94 17.92 -28.29
CA GLN A 234 -18.42 17.46 -29.60
C GLN A 234 -18.41 18.59 -30.65
N ASP A 235 -18.80 19.80 -30.23
CA ASP A 235 -18.77 21.01 -31.07
C ASP A 235 -17.35 21.60 -31.25
N LYS A 236 -16.32 20.93 -30.73
CA LYS A 236 -14.92 21.39 -30.68
C LYS A 236 -14.74 22.72 -29.94
N ASP A 237 -15.68 23.07 -29.06
CA ASP A 237 -15.56 24.16 -28.11
C ASP A 237 -14.91 23.65 -26.82
N PHE A 238 -13.68 24.08 -26.57
CA PHE A 238 -12.94 23.73 -25.35
C PHE A 238 -12.86 24.89 -24.36
N SER A 239 -13.73 25.91 -24.47
CA SER A 239 -13.76 27.08 -23.57
C SER A 239 -13.95 26.73 -22.10
N ALA A 240 -14.64 25.61 -21.81
CA ALA A 240 -14.78 25.04 -20.47
C ALA A 240 -13.45 24.52 -19.87
N PHE A 241 -12.41 24.38 -20.70
CA PHE A 241 -11.08 23.87 -20.35
C PHE A 241 -10.02 24.94 -20.71
N PRO A 242 -9.87 26.02 -19.91
CA PRO A 242 -9.05 27.18 -20.29
C PRO A 242 -7.61 26.83 -20.66
N THR A 243 -7.01 25.86 -19.96
CA THR A 243 -5.65 25.37 -20.25
C THR A 243 -5.56 24.69 -21.61
N LEU A 244 -6.52 23.83 -21.93
CA LEU A 244 -6.58 23.14 -23.23
C LEU A 244 -6.90 24.14 -24.35
N ALA A 245 -7.89 25.02 -24.16
CA ALA A 245 -8.24 26.05 -25.13
C ALA A 245 -7.06 26.98 -25.43
N SER A 246 -6.33 27.43 -24.40
CA SER A 246 -5.15 28.28 -24.58
C SER A 246 -4.05 27.54 -25.32
N PHE A 247 -3.78 26.27 -24.98
CA PHE A 247 -2.79 25.45 -25.67
C PHE A 247 -3.12 25.23 -27.15
N LEU A 248 -4.36 24.88 -27.48
CA LEU A 248 -4.79 24.67 -28.87
C LEU A 248 -4.65 25.96 -29.68
N LYS A 249 -4.98 27.10 -29.08
CA LYS A 249 -4.85 28.41 -29.69
C LYS A 249 -3.39 28.85 -29.86
N GLU A 250 -2.54 28.64 -28.85
CA GLU A 250 -1.12 29.02 -28.87
C GLU A 250 -0.31 28.21 -29.88
N ASN A 251 -0.70 26.95 -30.12
CA ASN A 251 0.02 26.04 -31.00
C ASN A 251 -0.64 25.85 -32.38
N ASP A 252 -1.77 26.51 -32.63
CA ASP A 252 -2.58 26.34 -33.86
C ASP A 252 -2.92 24.86 -34.15
N ILE A 253 -3.29 24.13 -33.10
CA ILE A 253 -3.59 22.69 -33.15
C ILE A 253 -5.09 22.47 -33.06
N SER A 254 -5.62 21.65 -33.96
CA SER A 254 -6.96 21.05 -33.81
C SER A 254 -6.84 19.64 -33.21
N LEU A 255 -7.70 19.32 -32.24
CA LEU A 255 -7.76 17.97 -31.68
C LEU A 255 -8.24 16.96 -32.73
N LYS A 256 -7.61 15.78 -32.73
CA LYS A 256 -8.07 14.65 -33.51
C LYS A 256 -9.40 14.15 -32.96
N PRO A 257 -10.32 13.64 -33.81
CA PRO A 257 -11.60 13.10 -33.37
C PRO A 257 -11.47 12.06 -32.27
N GLU A 258 -10.46 11.17 -32.38
CA GLU A 258 -10.14 10.13 -31.39
C GLU A 258 -9.96 10.69 -29.97
N VAL A 259 -9.29 11.85 -29.84
CA VAL A 259 -9.02 12.47 -28.54
C VAL A 259 -10.27 13.17 -28.01
N THR A 260 -11.07 13.76 -28.89
CA THR A 260 -12.37 14.34 -28.53
C THR A 260 -13.35 13.28 -28.04
N ASP A 261 -13.38 12.12 -28.70
CA ASP A 261 -14.20 10.97 -28.32
C ASP A 261 -13.77 10.43 -26.95
N ASP A 262 -12.46 10.30 -26.70
CA ASP A 262 -11.93 9.91 -25.40
C ASP A 262 -12.35 10.90 -24.30
N ILE A 263 -12.23 12.21 -24.53
CA ILE A 263 -12.64 13.25 -23.56
C ILE A 263 -14.13 13.12 -23.25
N THR A 264 -14.96 12.98 -24.29
CA THR A 264 -16.42 12.87 -24.15
C THR A 264 -16.81 11.61 -23.37
N SER A 265 -16.22 10.47 -23.71
CA SER A 265 -16.47 9.19 -23.04
C SER A 265 -16.10 9.24 -21.55
N HIS A 266 -14.99 9.89 -21.18
CA HIS A 266 -14.61 10.05 -19.78
C HIS A 266 -15.59 10.94 -19.01
N MET A 267 -16.12 12.00 -19.64
CA MET A 267 -17.12 12.87 -19.00
C MET A 267 -18.47 12.18 -18.81
N GLU A 268 -18.91 11.38 -19.79
CA GLU A 268 -20.12 10.55 -19.68
C GLU A 268 -19.99 9.50 -18.57
N ALA A 269 -18.82 8.86 -18.44
CA ALA A 269 -18.53 7.92 -17.36
C ALA A 269 -18.54 8.61 -15.99
N LEU A 270 -17.99 9.83 -15.91
CA LEU A 270 -18.01 10.64 -14.69
C LEU A 270 -19.44 11.05 -14.33
N GLN A 271 -20.24 11.47 -15.31
CA GLN A 271 -21.65 11.81 -15.12
C GLN A 271 -22.44 10.61 -14.59
N THR A 272 -22.28 9.45 -15.22
CA THR A 272 -22.93 8.19 -14.79
C THR A 272 -22.57 7.85 -13.35
N SER A 273 -21.30 8.04 -12.97
CA SER A 273 -20.83 7.81 -11.60
C SER A 273 -21.48 8.79 -10.61
N PHE A 274 -21.61 10.07 -10.97
CA PHE A 274 -22.29 11.08 -10.16
C PHE A 274 -23.79 10.81 -10.02
N ASP A 275 -24.45 10.30 -11.06
CA ASP A 275 -25.86 9.92 -11.03
C ASP A 275 -26.12 8.74 -10.10
N ASN A 276 -25.25 7.73 -10.14
CA ASN A 276 -25.33 6.58 -9.24
C ASN A 276 -25.03 6.97 -7.78
N TYR A 277 -24.00 7.78 -7.55
CA TYR A 277 -23.56 8.15 -6.21
C TYR A 277 -24.54 9.14 -5.55
N PHE A 278 -25.00 10.15 -6.29
CA PHE A 278 -25.95 11.16 -5.82
C PHE A 278 -27.34 10.96 -6.44
N HIS A 279 -28.03 9.89 -6.01
CA HIS A 279 -29.34 9.48 -6.52
C HIS A 279 -30.52 10.01 -5.68
N GLN A 280 -30.27 10.70 -4.57
CA GLN A 280 -31.33 11.19 -3.70
C GLN A 280 -32.10 12.34 -4.34
N ASP A 281 -33.42 12.16 -4.49
CA ASP A 281 -34.33 13.22 -4.89
C ASP A 281 -34.79 14.04 -3.68
N PHE A 282 -34.43 15.33 -3.69
CA PHE A 282 -34.81 16.30 -2.66
C PHE A 282 -36.09 17.07 -3.00
N SER A 283 -36.70 16.84 -4.16
CA SER A 283 -37.92 17.55 -4.62
C SER A 283 -39.09 17.39 -3.64
N LYS A 284 -39.16 16.25 -2.94
CA LYS A 284 -40.16 15.99 -1.88
C LYS A 284 -39.99 16.87 -0.62
N TYR A 285 -38.84 17.50 -0.46
CA TYR A 285 -38.51 18.37 0.67
C TYR A 285 -38.52 19.86 0.29
N GLU A 286 -39.04 20.21 -0.89
CA GLU A 286 -39.04 21.60 -1.39
C GLU A 286 -39.81 22.57 -0.48
N TRP A 287 -40.82 22.06 0.23
CA TRP A 287 -41.56 22.79 1.26
C TRP A 287 -40.69 23.27 2.42
N ILE A 288 -39.54 22.61 2.69
CA ILE A 288 -38.59 23.04 3.72
C ILE A 288 -37.82 24.28 3.25
N ARG A 289 -37.57 24.41 1.93
CA ARG A 289 -36.96 25.62 1.35
C ARG A 289 -37.94 26.78 1.25
N ASN A 290 -39.18 26.48 0.91
CA ASN A 290 -40.24 27.47 0.83
C ASN A 290 -41.52 26.98 1.54
N PRO A 291 -41.64 27.23 2.85
CA PRO A 291 -42.79 26.83 3.66
C PRO A 291 -44.12 27.44 3.19
N PHE A 292 -44.07 28.51 2.40
CA PHE A 292 -45.24 29.22 1.89
C PHE A 292 -45.63 28.80 0.46
N SER A 293 -44.96 27.81 -0.12
CA SER A 293 -45.21 27.32 -1.48
C SER A 293 -46.52 26.54 -1.64
N GLY A 294 -47.20 26.19 -0.53
CA GLY A 294 -48.47 25.46 -0.54
C GLY A 294 -48.39 23.99 -0.95
N LYS A 295 -47.19 23.46 -1.24
CA LYS A 295 -46.95 22.07 -1.63
C LYS A 295 -46.41 21.27 -0.45
N PHE A 296 -47.28 20.80 0.43
CA PHE A 296 -46.89 19.96 1.57
C PHE A 296 -46.89 18.47 1.19
N PRO A 297 -46.04 17.64 1.83
CA PRO A 297 -46.07 16.21 1.62
C PRO A 297 -47.43 15.65 2.06
N SER A 298 -48.09 14.91 1.19
CA SER A 298 -49.30 14.16 1.54
C SER A 298 -48.92 13.04 2.51
N HIS A 299 -49.56 13.04 3.68
CA HIS A 299 -49.42 11.99 4.71
C HIS A 299 -49.93 10.63 4.22
#